data_AF-A0A1B8S5D5-F1
#
_entry.id   AF-A0A1B8S5D5-F1
#
_cell.length_a   1.000
_cell.length_b   1.000
_cell.length_c   1.000
_cell.angle_alpha   90.00
_cell.angle_beta   90.00
_cell.angle_gamma   90.00
#
_symmetry.space_group_name_H-M   'P 1'
#
loop_
_entity.id
_entity.type
_entity.pdbx_description
1 polymer ?
#
loop_
_entity_poly.entity_id
_entity_poly.type
_entity_poly.pdbx_seq_one_letter_code
_entity_poly.pdbx_strand_id
1 'polypeptide(L)'
;MANLWRALEKQAKATDNEDRLRARAINATMPRSIAAFGDDALEPFFFAFECLAAAANFCRIATHLLRPEVVDEMHEDADEEEARAAAEAEKLATVSGQGKFGRTTAEGVALNTPSIN
;
A
#
# COMPACT_ATOMS: atom_id res chain seq x y z
N MET A 1 12.82 30.90 25.27
CA MET A 1 12.83 30.48 23.85
C MET A 1 14.16 29.88 23.39
N ALA A 2 15.33 30.47 23.66
CA ALA A 2 16.63 30.00 23.13
C ALA A 2 17.01 28.54 23.49
N ASN A 3 16.65 28.05 24.67
CA ASN A 3 16.99 26.68 25.10
C ASN A 3 16.18 25.60 24.37
N LEU A 4 14.96 25.92 23.94
CA LEU A 4 14.08 25.00 23.24
C LEU A 4 14.56 24.78 21.79
N TRP A 5 15.02 25.85 21.15
CA TRP A 5 15.67 25.80 19.83
C TRP A 5 16.94 24.97 19.84
N ARG A 6 17.83 25.14 20.83
CA ARG A 6 19.05 24.32 20.94
C ARG A 6 18.76 22.84 21.19
N ALA A 7 17.71 22.54 21.97
CA ALA A 7 17.31 21.16 22.23
C ALA A 7 16.79 20.48 20.95
N LEU A 8 15.93 21.18 20.19
CA LEU A 8 15.43 20.72 18.89
C LEU A 8 16.56 20.51 17.89
N GLU A 9 17.51 21.44 17.80
CA GLU A 9 18.65 21.34 16.88
C GLU A 9 19.57 20.17 17.25
N LYS A 10 19.79 19.92 18.54
CA LYS A 10 20.55 18.76 19.02
C LYS A 10 19.84 17.45 18.68
N GLN A 11 18.51 17.40 18.85
CA GLN A 11 17.71 16.22 18.51
C GLN A 11 17.74 15.94 17.01
N ALA A 12 17.58 16.96 16.17
CA ALA A 12 17.65 16.84 14.71
C ALA A 12 19.02 16.33 14.23
N LYS A 13 20.11 16.80 14.85
CA LYS A 13 21.47 16.31 14.54
C LYS A 13 21.68 14.86 14.99
N ALA A 14 21.08 14.46 16.12
CA ALA A 14 21.17 13.08 16.59
C ALA A 14 20.45 12.12 15.66
N THR A 15 19.23 12.47 15.21
CA THR A 15 18.47 11.66 14.26
C THR A 15 19.18 11.56 12.90
N ASP A 16 19.72 12.67 12.38
CA ASP A 16 20.50 12.64 11.13
C ASP A 16 21.73 11.72 11.25
N ASN A 17 22.44 11.77 12.38
CA ASN A 17 23.59 10.90 12.59
C ASN A 17 23.20 9.42 12.69
N GLU A 18 22.10 9.09 13.38
CA GLU A 18 21.58 7.73 13.42
C GLU A 18 21.20 7.23 12.03
N ASP A 19 20.52 8.05 11.22
CA ASP A 19 20.13 7.69 9.86
C ASP A 19 21.35 7.46 8.97
N ARG A 20 22.40 8.30 9.10
CA ARG A 20 23.67 8.09 8.40
C ARG A 20 24.37 6.80 8.83
N LEU A 21 24.36 6.48 10.12
CA LEU A 21 24.95 5.24 10.63
C LEU A 21 24.18 4.01 10.15
N ARG A 22 22.85 4.06 10.12
CA ARG A 22 22.00 3.01 9.56
C ARG A 22 22.27 2.81 8.08
N ALA A 23 22.27 3.89 7.29
CA ALA A 23 22.56 3.83 5.86
C ALA A 23 23.95 3.24 5.59
N ARG A 24 24.96 3.62 6.39
CA ARG A 24 26.31 3.06 6.29
C ARG A 24 26.34 1.56 6.62
N ALA A 25 25.66 1.14 7.68
CA ALA A 25 25.59 -0.27 8.06
C ALA A 25 24.93 -1.09 6.95
N ILE A 26 23.78 -0.64 6.44
CA ILE A 26 23.05 -1.28 5.34
C ILE A 26 23.93 -1.40 4.10
N ASN A 27 24.58 -0.31 3.66
CA ASN A 27 25.43 -0.34 2.47
C ASN A 27 26.64 -1.28 2.63
N ALA A 28 27.13 -1.46 3.86
CA ALA A 28 28.25 -2.34 4.13
C ALA A 28 27.84 -3.83 4.16
N THR A 29 26.60 -4.15 4.55
CA THR A 29 26.14 -5.54 4.74
C THR A 29 25.32 -6.08 3.59
N MET A 30 24.45 -5.26 3.00
CA MET A 30 23.46 -5.70 2.00
C MET A 30 24.06 -6.43 0.79
N PRO A 31 25.15 -5.95 0.14
CA PRO A 31 25.71 -6.65 -1.01
C PRO A 31 26.15 -8.08 -0.68
N ARG A 32 26.73 -8.27 0.51
CA ARG A 32 27.18 -9.58 0.98
C ARG A 32 26.02 -10.49 1.36
N SER A 33 24.94 -9.92 1.92
CA SER A 33 23.72 -10.65 2.23
C SER A 33 23.00 -11.11 0.97
N ILE A 34 22.88 -10.25 -0.05
CA ILE A 34 22.24 -10.59 -1.33
C ILE A 34 23.02 -11.69 -2.04
N ALA A 35 24.35 -11.58 -2.09
CA ALA A 35 25.21 -12.60 -2.71
C ALA A 35 25.21 -13.95 -1.96
N ALA A 36 24.68 -14.01 -0.74
CA ALA A 36 24.54 -15.25 0.02
C ALA A 36 23.20 -15.94 -0.23
N PHE A 37 22.24 -15.29 -0.90
CA PHE A 37 21.03 -15.95 -1.36
C PHE A 37 21.34 -16.88 -2.52
N GLY A 38 20.72 -18.05 -2.51
CA GLY A 38 20.65 -18.89 -3.71
C GLY A 38 19.67 -18.29 -4.70
N ASP A 39 19.78 -18.72 -5.97
CA ASP A 39 18.99 -18.18 -7.08
C ASP A 39 17.47 -18.21 -6.79
N ASP A 40 16.97 -19.32 -6.22
CA ASP A 40 15.57 -19.50 -5.83
C ASP A 40 15.03 -18.47 -4.82
N ALA A 41 15.92 -17.82 -4.05
CA ALA A 41 15.55 -16.84 -3.04
C ALA A 41 15.65 -15.39 -3.55
N LEU A 42 16.29 -15.16 -4.71
CA LEU A 42 16.46 -13.83 -5.28
C LEU A 42 15.13 -13.30 -5.83
N GLU A 43 14.34 -14.14 -6.49
CA GLU A 43 13.05 -13.77 -7.09
C GLU A 43 12.08 -13.17 -6.06
N PRO A 44 11.67 -13.90 -4.99
CA PRO A 44 10.75 -13.34 -4.00
C PRO A 44 11.35 -12.16 -3.22
N PHE A 45 12.67 -12.10 -3.08
CA PHE A 45 13.35 -11.00 -2.40
C PHE A 45 13.26 -9.71 -3.22
N PHE A 46 13.62 -9.73 -4.50
CA PHE A 46 13.59 -8.56 -5.37
C PHE A 46 12.16 -8.07 -5.60
N PHE A 47 11.20 -8.98 -5.82
CA PHE A 47 9.79 -8.62 -5.95
C PHE A 47 9.28 -7.86 -4.71
N ALA A 48 9.46 -8.43 -3.51
CA ALA A 48 9.02 -7.78 -2.27
C ALA A 48 9.74 -6.45 -2.01
N PHE A 49 11.03 -6.36 -2.36
CA PHE A 49 11.81 -5.15 -2.16
C PHE A 49 11.37 -4.03 -3.12
N GLU A 50 10.96 -4.36 -4.34
CA GLU A 50 10.41 -3.43 -5.32
C GLU A 50 9.04 -2.92 -4.91
N CYS A 51 8.14 -3.77 -4.41
CA CYS A 51 6.83 -3.34 -3.91
C CYS A 51 6.94 -2.36 -2.72
N LEU A 52 7.97 -2.51 -1.87
CA LEU A 52 8.19 -1.63 -0.73
C LEU A 52 8.86 -0.30 -1.11
N ALA A 53 9.56 -0.26 -2.25
CA ALA A 53 10.37 0.88 -2.61
C ALA A 53 9.53 2.07 -3.10
N ALA A 54 9.91 3.28 -2.66
CA ALA A 54 9.43 4.50 -3.31
C ALA A 54 9.88 4.56 -4.78
N ALA A 55 9.12 5.22 -5.64
CA ALA A 55 9.34 5.24 -7.10
C ALA A 55 10.79 5.54 -7.54
N ALA A 56 11.47 6.47 -6.86
CA ALA A 56 12.87 6.81 -7.19
C ALA A 56 13.88 5.70 -6.86
N ASN A 57 13.56 4.81 -5.91
CA ASN A 57 14.38 3.66 -5.54
C ASN A 57 13.96 2.41 -6.32
N PHE A 58 12.70 2.32 -6.73
CA PHE A 58 12.20 1.26 -7.61
C PHE A 58 13.06 1.12 -8.88
N CYS A 59 13.27 2.22 -9.63
CA CYS A 59 14.11 2.20 -10.83
C CYS A 59 15.54 1.71 -10.59
N ARG A 60 16.09 1.97 -9.39
CA ARG A 60 17.45 1.54 -9.02
C ARG A 60 17.51 0.05 -8.69
N ILE A 61 16.44 -0.51 -8.15
CA ILE A 61 16.33 -1.93 -7.82
C ILE A 61 16.03 -2.73 -9.10
N ALA A 62 15.12 -2.24 -9.93
CA ALA A 62 14.75 -2.85 -11.21
C ALA A 62 15.94 -3.01 -12.18
N THR A 63 16.98 -2.17 -12.04
CA THR A 63 18.20 -2.22 -12.87
C THR A 63 19.38 -2.93 -12.20
N HIS A 64 19.15 -3.63 -11.09
CA HIS A 64 20.20 -4.29 -10.33
C HIS A 64 20.69 -5.57 -11.03
N LEU A 65 22.01 -5.78 -11.06
CA LEU A 65 22.64 -6.89 -11.80
C LEU A 65 22.25 -8.30 -11.33
N LEU A 66 21.84 -8.44 -10.07
CA LEU A 66 21.41 -9.71 -9.47
C LEU A 66 19.90 -9.90 -9.49
N ARG A 67 19.15 -8.96 -10.08
CA ARG A 67 17.70 -9.06 -10.18
C ARG A 67 17.32 -10.09 -11.25
N PRO A 68 16.53 -11.12 -10.94
CA PRO A 68 16.01 -12.05 -11.93
C PRO A 68 15.01 -11.37 -12.89
N GLU A 69 15.01 -11.76 -14.17
CA GLU A 69 14.09 -11.22 -15.18
C GLU A 69 12.62 -11.56 -14.89
N VAL A 70 12.35 -12.71 -14.27
CA VAL A 70 10.99 -13.15 -13.90
C VAL A 70 10.28 -12.21 -12.93
N VAL A 71 11.02 -11.32 -12.24
CA VAL A 71 10.41 -10.31 -11.37
C VAL A 71 9.54 -9.32 -12.17
N ASP A 72 9.85 -9.08 -13.45
CA ASP A 72 8.98 -8.27 -14.32
C ASP A 72 7.64 -8.96 -14.57
N GLU A 73 7.65 -10.26 -14.89
CA GLU A 73 6.44 -11.07 -15.06
C GLU A 73 5.61 -11.11 -13.75
N MET A 74 6.27 -11.18 -12.59
CA MET A 74 5.58 -11.15 -11.30
C MET A 74 4.86 -9.83 -11.02
N HIS A 75 5.37 -8.68 -11.48
CA HIS A 75 4.66 -7.40 -11.37
C HIS A 75 3.47 -7.32 -12.31
N GLU A 76 3.62 -7.83 -13.54
CA GLU A 76 2.50 -7.92 -14.49
C GLU A 76 1.36 -8.77 -13.91
N ASP A 77 1.67 -9.95 -13.38
CA ASP A 77 0.70 -10.83 -12.72
C ASP A 77 0.02 -10.16 -11.52
N ALA A 78 0.78 -9.41 -10.71
CA ALA A 78 0.28 -8.69 -9.55
C ALA A 78 -0.66 -7.53 -9.93
N ASP A 79 -0.29 -6.76 -10.95
CA ASP A 79 -1.10 -5.65 -11.48
C ASP A 79 -2.42 -6.18 -12.07
N GLU A 80 -2.37 -7.32 -12.77
CA GLU A 80 -3.57 -8.00 -13.29
C GLU A 80 -4.49 -8.50 -12.17
N GLU A 81 -3.95 -9.06 -11.10
CA GLU A 81 -4.73 -9.50 -9.94
C GLU A 81 -5.35 -8.32 -9.19
N GLU A 82 -4.61 -7.22 -9.00
CA GLU A 82 -5.15 -6.01 -8.38
C GLU A 82 -6.29 -5.41 -9.21
N ALA A 83 -6.13 -5.37 -10.55
CA ALA A 83 -7.19 -4.91 -11.45
C ALA A 83 -8.44 -5.80 -11.36
N ARG A 84 -8.28 -7.13 -11.26
CA ARG A 84 -9.40 -8.06 -11.05
C ARG A 84 -10.08 -7.82 -9.70
N ALA A 85 -9.31 -7.68 -8.63
CA ALA A 85 -9.84 -7.40 -7.29
C ALA A 85 -10.60 -6.08 -7.21
N ALA A 86 -10.10 -5.02 -7.86
CA ALA A 86 -10.77 -3.73 -7.94
C ALA A 86 -12.12 -3.82 -8.69
N ALA A 87 -12.15 -4.53 -9.82
CA ALA A 87 -13.38 -4.75 -10.60
C ALA A 87 -14.42 -5.59 -9.82
N GLU A 88 -13.99 -6.57 -9.03
CA GLU A 88 -14.89 -7.32 -8.15
C GLU A 88 -15.42 -6.46 -7.00
N ALA A 89 -14.56 -5.66 -6.37
CA ALA A 89 -14.97 -4.72 -5.32
C ALA A 89 -16.01 -3.70 -5.82
N GLU A 90 -15.85 -3.20 -7.06
CA GLU A 90 -16.81 -2.30 -7.69
C GLU A 90 -18.17 -2.98 -7.95
N LYS A 91 -18.17 -4.24 -8.42
CA LYS A 91 -19.39 -5.05 -8.57
C LYS A 91 -20.09 -5.28 -7.23
N LEU A 92 -19.34 -5.57 -6.16
CA LEU A 92 -19.89 -5.73 -4.81
C LEU A 92 -20.47 -4.41 -4.25
N ALA A 93 -19.81 -3.28 -4.49
CA ALA A 93 -20.28 -1.96 -4.08
C ALA A 93 -21.58 -1.55 -4.79
N THR A 94 -21.70 -1.83 -6.09
CA THR A 94 -22.91 -1.53 -6.87
C THR A 94 -24.10 -2.42 -6.49
N VAL A 95 -23.88 -3.71 -6.19
CA VAL A 95 -24.92 -4.62 -5.69
C VAL A 95 -25.38 -4.22 -4.27
N SER A 96 -24.47 -3.75 -3.41
CA SER A 96 -24.80 -3.26 -2.06
C SER A 96 -25.61 -1.95 -2.08
N GLY A 97 -25.36 -1.06 -3.04
CA GLY A 97 -26.08 0.21 -3.19
C GLY A 97 -27.53 0.09 -3.67
N GLN A 98 -27.87 -0.97 -4.39
CA GLN A 98 -29.23 -1.18 -4.92
C GLN A 98 -30.25 -1.68 -3.88
N GLY A 99 -29.82 -2.05 -2.67
CA GLY A 99 -30.70 -2.54 -1.59
C GLY A 99 -31.45 -1.48 -0.77
N LYS A 100 -31.23 -0.18 -0.99
CA LYS A 100 -31.78 0.89 -0.13
C LYS A 100 -32.89 1.76 -0.71
N PHE A 101 -33.33 1.53 -1.96
CA PHE A 101 -34.44 2.29 -2.55
C PHE A 101 -35.52 1.36 -3.10
N GLY A 102 -36.38 0.86 -2.20
CA GLY A 102 -37.51 0.06 -2.61
C GLY A 102 -38.49 -0.22 -1.48
N ARG A 103 -39.25 0.82 -1.05
CA ARG A 103 -40.67 0.75 -0.62
C ARG A 103 -41.07 2.00 0.19
N THR A 104 -41.69 2.97 -0.47
CA THR A 104 -42.93 3.64 -0.01
C THR A 104 -43.60 4.27 -1.23
N THR A 105 -44.36 3.46 -1.97
CA THR A 105 -45.39 3.94 -2.89
C THR A 105 -46.50 4.60 -2.10
N ALA A 106 -47.01 5.69 -2.66
CA ALA A 106 -48.14 6.47 -2.19
C ALA A 106 -49.41 5.62 -2.02
N GLU A 107 -50.17 5.91 -0.97
CA GLU A 107 -51.62 5.78 -0.97
C GLU A 107 -52.21 6.79 0.03
N GLY A 108 -52.66 7.92 -0.51
CA GLY A 108 -53.65 8.75 0.16
C GLY A 108 -55.00 8.05 0.05
N VAL A 109 -55.53 7.59 1.17
CA VAL A 109 -56.93 7.18 1.30
C VAL A 109 -57.52 7.90 2.51
N ALA A 110 -58.67 8.52 2.25
CA ALA A 110 -59.34 9.51 3.06
C ALA A 110 -59.66 9.06 4.50
N LEU A 111 -59.52 10.01 5.41
CA LEU A 111 -60.10 9.98 6.74
C LEU A 111 -61.63 9.85 6.63
N ASN A 112 -62.16 8.66 6.91
CA ASN A 112 -63.56 8.48 7.25
C ASN A 112 -63.64 7.79 8.62
N THR A 113 -63.88 8.60 9.65
CA THR A 113 -64.11 8.15 11.02
C THR A 113 -65.54 7.62 11.15
N PRO A 114 -65.78 6.37 11.59
CA PRO A 114 -67.09 6.01 12.09
C PRO A 114 -67.21 6.44 13.56
N SER A 115 -68.18 7.33 13.81
CA SER A 115 -68.65 7.69 15.14
C SER A 115 -69.32 6.48 15.80
N ILE A 116 -68.82 6.03 16.95
CA ILE A 116 -69.50 5.08 17.85
C ILE A 116 -69.33 5.56 19.30
N ASN A 117 -70.24 6.43 19.73
CA ASN A 117 -71.12 6.30 20.90
C ASN A 117 -71.76 7.65 21.22
#